data_AF-A0A0Q9X697-F1
#
_entry.id   AF-A0A0Q9X697-F1
#
_cell.length_a   1.000
_cell.length_b   1.000
_cell.length_c   1.000
_cell.angle_alpha   90.00
_cell.angle_beta   90.00
_cell.angle_gamma   90.00
#
_symmetry.space_group_name_H-M   'P 1'
#
loop_
_entity.id
_entity.type
_entity.pdbx_description
1 polymer ?
#
loop_
_entity_poly.entity_id
_entity_poly.type
_entity_poly.pdbx_seq_one_letter_code
_entity_poly.pdbx_strand_id
1 'polypeptide(L)'
;MTQTGDVNHSVFIWKPSTGCFALNEQLEYHFLSTQTPCGDACIVADDACLSGVPAKRSRLDLETAQPLINKSSVYTGAKLINRPTNPLFDDMLQTPAQLRTKPGRGERTLSMSCSDKLARWNVLGVQGALLDMVIDKPIYFISYNFCCTEANPESLERAIYRRWQGRECNLKRYQPQQPCIRVDKNLTFELAQRMDWQPAPSSLIWALVPELLRPFEIAVNGKRQGVTKQRLNTMQAALEVSKYKLFINFMDLLSGCSEVREKLGLKLEEVKYLSYSELKALSKDYQLAWQQLKSEYFKLWTTKPKELLEFRKQPVNDFELSKNT
;
A
#
# COMPACT_ATOMS: atom_id res chain seq x y z
N MET A 1 27.11 -17.52 -11.06
CA MET A 1 26.53 -17.46 -9.70
C MET A 1 26.64 -16.01 -9.24
N THR A 2 25.58 -15.23 -9.46
CA THR A 2 25.48 -13.85 -9.00
C THR A 2 25.43 -13.84 -7.48
N GLN A 3 26.46 -13.27 -6.85
CA GLN A 3 26.51 -13.05 -5.42
C GLN A 3 25.24 -12.30 -4.98
N THR A 4 24.45 -12.95 -4.13
CA THR A 4 23.30 -12.34 -3.48
C THR A 4 23.79 -11.18 -2.60
N GLY A 5 23.51 -9.96 -3.04
CA GLY A 5 23.47 -8.72 -2.26
C GLY A 5 24.57 -8.54 -1.22
N ASP A 6 25.69 -7.91 -1.60
CA ASP A 6 26.61 -7.36 -0.62
C ASP A 6 25.88 -6.27 0.17
N VAL A 7 25.50 -6.61 1.41
CA VAL A 7 24.75 -5.75 2.35
C VAL A 7 25.53 -4.47 2.70
N ASN A 8 26.79 -4.37 2.28
CA ASN A 8 27.66 -3.21 2.49
C ASN A 8 27.50 -2.09 1.44
N HIS A 9 26.76 -2.30 0.36
CA HIS A 9 26.56 -1.28 -0.68
C HIS A 9 25.17 -0.66 -0.58
N SER A 10 25.13 0.62 -0.22
CA SER A 10 23.89 1.41 -0.19
C SER A 10 23.22 1.42 -1.57
N VAL A 11 21.90 1.22 -1.60
CA VAL A 11 21.08 1.40 -2.82
C VAL A 11 20.91 2.87 -3.20
N PHE A 12 21.34 3.79 -2.34
CA PHE A 12 21.30 5.23 -2.56
C PHE A 12 22.70 5.85 -2.58
N ILE A 13 22.86 6.89 -3.40
CA ILE A 13 24.03 7.75 -3.48
C ILE A 13 23.61 9.15 -3.03
N TRP A 14 24.36 9.77 -2.11
CA TRP A 14 24.10 11.15 -1.70
C TRP A 14 24.45 12.12 -2.83
N LYS A 15 23.54 13.07 -3.13
CA LYS A 15 23.73 14.16 -4.08
C LYS A 15 23.84 15.49 -3.32
N PRO A 16 25.07 16.00 -3.08
CA PRO A 16 25.27 17.27 -2.37
C PRO A 16 24.56 18.46 -3.02
N SER A 17 24.45 18.49 -4.36
CA SER A 17 23.82 19.58 -5.10
C SER A 17 22.34 19.76 -4.82
N THR A 18 21.63 18.68 -4.47
CA THR A 18 20.19 18.70 -4.17
C THR A 18 19.88 18.41 -2.71
N GLY A 19 20.89 18.02 -1.92
CA GLY A 19 20.71 17.56 -0.53
C GLY A 19 19.81 16.34 -0.43
N CYS A 20 19.84 15.46 -1.43
CA CYS A 20 18.97 14.28 -1.53
C CYS A 20 19.76 13.01 -1.80
N PHE A 21 19.14 11.88 -1.47
CA PHE A 21 19.58 10.55 -1.83
C PHE A 21 19.02 10.15 -3.20
N ALA A 22 19.89 9.90 -4.17
CA ALA A 22 19.50 9.35 -5.46
C ALA A 22 19.59 7.83 -5.42
N LEU A 23 18.52 7.17 -5.85
CA LEU A 23 18.53 5.72 -6.04
C LEU A 23 19.59 5.36 -7.11
N ASN A 24 20.32 4.28 -6.89
CA ASN A 24 21.25 3.75 -7.88
C ASN A 24 20.50 3.42 -9.19
N GLU A 25 20.93 4.02 -10.29
CA GLU A 25 20.26 3.91 -11.59
C GLU A 25 20.32 2.50 -12.20
N GLN A 26 21.16 1.62 -11.67
CA GLN A 26 21.22 0.20 -12.04
C GLN A 26 20.16 -0.66 -11.35
N LEU A 27 19.39 -0.08 -10.42
CA LEU A 27 18.38 -0.82 -9.67
C LEU A 27 16.99 -0.61 -10.24
N GLU A 28 16.31 -1.72 -10.49
CA GLU A 28 14.93 -1.77 -10.93
C GLU A 28 14.07 -2.47 -9.88
N TYR A 29 12.85 -1.96 -9.67
CA TYR A 29 11.90 -2.56 -8.75
C TYR A 29 10.76 -3.23 -9.52
N HIS A 30 10.48 -4.48 -9.17
CA HIS A 30 9.42 -5.28 -9.77
C HIS A 30 8.42 -5.68 -8.68
N PHE A 31 7.13 -5.46 -8.95
CA PHE A 31 6.06 -5.93 -8.09
C PHE A 31 5.66 -7.35 -8.51
N LEU A 32 5.45 -8.23 -7.55
CA LEU A 32 4.94 -9.59 -7.76
C LEU A 32 3.72 -9.83 -6.86
N SER A 33 2.66 -10.42 -7.43
CA SER A 33 1.56 -10.96 -6.64
C SER A 33 1.07 -12.28 -7.23
N THR A 34 0.78 -13.25 -6.36
CA THR A 34 0.25 -14.56 -6.75
C THR A 34 -1.25 -14.54 -7.03
N GLN A 35 -1.88 -13.36 -6.99
CA GLN A 35 -3.30 -13.15 -7.25
C GLN A 35 -3.53 -11.78 -7.90
N THR A 36 -4.71 -11.60 -8.50
CA THR A 36 -5.14 -10.27 -8.92
C THR A 36 -5.34 -9.35 -7.72
N PRO A 37 -4.95 -8.07 -7.81
CA PRO A 37 -5.09 -7.15 -6.70
C PRO A 37 -6.58 -6.84 -6.50
N CYS A 38 -7.11 -7.15 -5.30
CA CYS A 38 -8.51 -6.91 -4.97
C CYS A 38 -8.99 -5.50 -5.41
N GLY A 39 -10.25 -5.43 -5.84
CA GLY A 39 -10.87 -4.24 -6.41
C GLY A 39 -11.13 -4.37 -7.91
N ASP A 40 -10.88 -3.29 -8.64
CA ASP A 40 -11.16 -3.15 -10.08
C ASP A 40 -10.41 -4.13 -10.98
N ALA A 41 -9.20 -4.54 -10.62
CA ALA A 41 -8.43 -5.50 -11.42
C ALA A 41 -9.09 -6.89 -11.50
N CYS A 42 -10.00 -7.23 -10.57
CA CYS A 42 -10.76 -8.46 -10.60
C CYS A 42 -11.98 -8.39 -11.55
N ILE A 43 -12.33 -7.20 -12.04
CA ILE A 43 -13.54 -6.98 -12.84
C ILE A 43 -13.18 -7.16 -14.31
N VAL A 44 -13.79 -8.10 -15.01
CA VAL A 44 -13.66 -8.21 -16.48
C VAL A 44 -14.76 -7.37 -17.10
N ALA A 45 -14.42 -6.33 -17.85
CA ALA A 45 -15.41 -5.43 -18.43
C ALA A 45 -16.03 -6.08 -19.69
N ASP A 46 -17.06 -6.89 -19.49
CA ASP A 46 -17.89 -7.50 -20.54
C ASP A 46 -19.35 -6.98 -20.48
N ASP A 47 -20.19 -7.41 -21.42
CA ASP A 47 -21.61 -7.00 -21.48
C ASP A 47 -22.39 -7.36 -20.19
N ALA A 48 -21.93 -8.36 -19.43
CA ALA A 48 -22.52 -8.74 -18.14
C ALA A 48 -22.19 -7.75 -17.01
N CYS A 49 -21.08 -7.00 -17.10
CA CYS A 49 -20.80 -5.90 -16.18
C CYS A 49 -21.66 -4.66 -16.47
N LEU A 50 -22.05 -4.45 -17.73
CA LEU A 50 -22.97 -3.36 -18.11
C LEU A 50 -24.40 -3.61 -17.65
N SER A 51 -24.80 -4.87 -17.45
CA SER A 51 -26.12 -5.23 -16.94
C SER A 51 -26.27 -5.08 -15.41
N GLY A 52 -25.21 -4.68 -14.70
CA GLY A 52 -25.28 -4.33 -13.29
C GLY A 52 -25.44 -5.53 -12.35
N VAL A 53 -24.81 -6.67 -12.66
CA VAL A 53 -24.89 -7.87 -11.82
C VAL A 53 -23.94 -7.75 -10.60
N PRO A 54 -24.43 -7.91 -9.36
CA PRO A 54 -23.58 -7.99 -8.18
C PRO A 54 -22.77 -9.28 -8.12
N ALA A 55 -21.49 -9.20 -7.74
CA ALA A 55 -20.68 -10.40 -7.52
C ALA A 55 -20.92 -10.96 -6.10
N LYS A 56 -21.40 -12.20 -6.00
CA LYS A 56 -21.46 -12.95 -4.75
C LYS A 56 -20.35 -14.00 -4.74
N ARG A 57 -19.59 -14.07 -3.66
CA ARG A 57 -18.67 -15.21 -3.44
C ARG A 57 -19.53 -16.46 -3.20
N SER A 58 -19.30 -17.53 -3.95
CA SER A 58 -19.98 -18.81 -3.74
C SER A 58 -19.78 -19.26 -2.29
N ARG A 59 -20.86 -19.73 -1.64
CA ARG A 59 -20.76 -20.37 -0.33
C ARG A 59 -20.09 -21.73 -0.52
N LEU A 60 -19.16 -22.07 0.35
CA LEU A 60 -18.65 -23.43 0.47
C LEU A 60 -19.73 -24.28 1.16
N ASP A 61 -20.80 -24.60 0.45
CA ASP A 61 -21.63 -25.75 0.84
C ASP A 61 -20.98 -26.99 0.24
N LEU A 62 -20.58 -27.92 1.10
CA LEU A 62 -19.83 -29.14 0.75
C LEU A 62 -20.59 -30.10 -0.18
N GLU A 63 -21.86 -29.84 -0.50
CA GLU A 63 -22.74 -30.83 -1.16
C GLU A 63 -22.97 -30.63 -2.66
N THR A 64 -22.53 -29.52 -3.27
CA THR A 64 -22.69 -29.30 -4.72
C THR A 64 -21.48 -28.64 -5.35
N ALA A 65 -20.34 -29.34 -5.34
CA ALA A 65 -19.21 -29.01 -6.22
C ALA A 65 -19.55 -29.38 -7.68
N GLN A 66 -20.49 -28.68 -8.30
CA GLN A 66 -20.54 -28.62 -9.75
C GLN A 66 -19.35 -27.79 -10.23
N PRO A 67 -18.58 -28.25 -11.23
CA PRO A 67 -17.51 -27.45 -11.81
C PRO A 67 -18.13 -26.17 -12.37
N LEU A 68 -17.78 -25.02 -11.78
CA LEU A 68 -18.16 -23.69 -12.25
C LEU A 68 -17.47 -23.44 -13.59
N ILE A 69 -18.06 -23.99 -14.65
CA ILE A 69 -17.74 -23.65 -16.03
C ILE A 69 -18.24 -22.21 -16.23
N ASN A 70 -17.30 -21.27 -16.32
CA ASN A 70 -17.37 -19.98 -17.01
C ASN A 70 -18.71 -19.23 -16.95
N LYS A 71 -18.88 -18.29 -15.99
CA LYS A 71 -19.66 -17.02 -16.12
C LYS A 71 -19.98 -16.27 -14.81
N SER A 72 -19.58 -16.74 -13.63
CA SER A 72 -19.88 -16.00 -12.39
C SER A 72 -18.87 -14.86 -12.17
N SER A 73 -19.34 -13.63 -12.00
CA SER A 73 -18.51 -12.46 -11.70
C SER A 73 -17.51 -12.74 -10.57
N VAL A 74 -16.22 -12.48 -10.81
CA VAL A 74 -15.14 -12.72 -9.84
C VAL A 74 -15.32 -11.82 -8.62
N TYR A 75 -15.21 -12.40 -7.42
CA TYR A 75 -15.33 -11.65 -6.18
C TYR A 75 -14.14 -10.68 -5.99
N THR A 76 -14.42 -9.38 -5.99
CA THR A 76 -13.41 -8.31 -5.94
C THR A 76 -12.67 -8.20 -4.61
N GLY A 77 -13.18 -8.79 -3.52
CA GLY A 77 -12.64 -8.59 -2.18
C GLY A 77 -12.80 -7.17 -1.61
N ALA A 78 -13.53 -6.28 -2.30
CA ALA A 78 -13.75 -4.90 -1.91
C ALA A 78 -15.09 -4.34 -2.41
N LYS A 79 -15.73 -3.49 -1.61
CA LYS A 79 -17.01 -2.85 -1.87
C LYS A 79 -16.85 -1.52 -2.59
N LEU A 80 -17.70 -1.20 -3.56
CA LEU A 80 -17.78 0.13 -4.16
C LEU A 80 -17.92 1.20 -3.07
N ILE A 81 -17.31 2.37 -3.31
CA ILE A 81 -17.55 3.55 -2.48
C ILE A 81 -18.67 4.33 -3.16
N ASN A 82 -19.87 4.30 -2.59
CA ASN A 82 -21.02 5.00 -3.14
C ASN A 82 -21.26 6.36 -2.46
N ARG A 83 -21.92 7.28 -3.18
CA ARG A 83 -22.62 8.43 -2.59
C ARG A 83 -24.03 7.97 -2.21
N PRO A 84 -24.56 8.34 -1.04
CA PRO A 84 -25.80 7.79 -0.49
C PRO A 84 -27.06 8.38 -1.17
N THR A 85 -27.20 8.21 -2.49
CA THR A 85 -28.32 8.76 -3.26
C THR A 85 -29.33 7.72 -3.71
N ASN A 86 -29.07 6.42 -3.56
CA ASN A 86 -30.04 5.37 -3.88
C ASN A 86 -29.98 4.21 -2.87
N PRO A 87 -31.04 3.98 -2.06
CA PRO A 87 -31.09 2.90 -1.07
C PRO A 87 -31.19 1.48 -1.67
N LEU A 88 -31.40 1.34 -2.98
CA LEU A 88 -31.38 0.05 -3.71
C LEU A 88 -29.99 -0.31 -4.28
N PHE A 89 -28.94 0.47 -3.98
CA PHE A 89 -27.63 0.26 -4.57
C PHE A 89 -26.85 -0.86 -3.86
N ASP A 90 -26.44 -1.88 -4.61
CA ASP A 90 -25.58 -2.95 -4.10
C ASP A 90 -24.10 -2.53 -4.18
N ASP A 91 -23.46 -2.41 -3.02
CA ASP A 91 -22.03 -2.11 -2.89
C ASP A 91 -21.10 -3.14 -3.58
N MET A 92 -21.63 -4.31 -3.95
CA MET A 92 -20.92 -5.38 -4.66
C MET A 92 -21.06 -5.32 -6.18
N LEU A 93 -21.75 -4.31 -6.73
CA LEU A 93 -21.82 -4.08 -8.18
C LEU A 93 -20.43 -4.03 -8.82
N GLN A 94 -20.30 -4.64 -9.99
CA GLN A 94 -19.03 -4.79 -10.71
C GLN A 94 -18.76 -3.63 -11.66
N THR A 95 -18.84 -2.39 -11.17
CA THR A 95 -18.57 -1.21 -11.99
C THR A 95 -17.06 -1.01 -12.19
N PRO A 96 -16.53 -1.09 -13.43
CA PRO A 96 -15.12 -0.89 -13.71
C PRO A 96 -14.66 0.53 -13.38
N ALA A 97 -13.36 0.68 -13.09
CA ALA A 97 -12.70 1.97 -12.83
C ALA A 97 -13.31 2.81 -11.68
N GLN A 98 -14.07 2.19 -10.78
CA GLN A 98 -14.60 2.82 -9.57
C GLN A 98 -13.78 2.46 -8.33
N LEU A 99 -13.71 3.39 -7.38
CA LEU A 99 -12.97 3.20 -6.13
C LEU A 99 -13.69 2.25 -5.18
N ARG A 100 -12.92 1.42 -4.46
CA ARG A 100 -13.45 0.39 -3.57
C ARG A 100 -12.75 0.37 -2.22
N THR A 101 -13.46 -0.04 -1.18
CA THR A 101 -12.97 -0.22 0.19
C THR A 101 -13.05 -1.67 0.63
N LYS A 102 -12.10 -2.08 1.46
CA LYS A 102 -12.08 -3.38 2.11
C LYS A 102 -12.91 -3.39 3.39
N PRO A 103 -13.27 -4.57 3.89
CA PRO A 103 -13.30 -5.86 3.20
C PRO A 103 -14.53 -5.98 2.29
N GLY A 104 -14.49 -6.94 1.36
CA GLY A 104 -15.67 -7.31 0.57
C GLY A 104 -16.80 -7.95 1.42
N ARG A 105 -16.47 -8.52 2.59
CA ARG A 105 -17.42 -9.17 3.52
C ARG A 105 -17.23 -8.61 4.94
N GLY A 106 -18.33 -8.37 5.64
CA GLY A 106 -18.33 -7.78 6.98
C GLY A 106 -18.34 -6.25 6.96
N GLU A 107 -18.01 -5.64 8.08
CA GLU A 107 -18.04 -4.18 8.26
C GLU A 107 -16.95 -3.48 7.43
N ARG A 108 -17.32 -2.39 6.76
CA ARG A 108 -16.42 -1.61 5.89
C ARG A 108 -15.35 -0.92 6.74
N THR A 109 -14.09 -1.04 6.31
CA THR A 109 -12.96 -0.29 6.87
C THR A 109 -12.63 0.93 5.99
N LEU A 110 -11.79 1.82 6.50
CA LEU A 110 -11.22 2.92 5.70
C LEU A 110 -10.07 2.44 4.79
N SER A 111 -9.83 1.15 4.61
CA SER A 111 -8.73 0.67 3.75
C SER A 111 -9.20 0.60 2.30
N MET A 112 -8.55 1.35 1.41
CA MET A 112 -8.79 1.24 -0.03
C MET A 112 -8.41 -0.14 -0.57
N SER A 113 -8.98 -0.53 -1.70
CA SER A 113 -8.62 -1.75 -2.42
C SER A 113 -7.15 -1.74 -2.85
N CYS A 114 -6.59 -2.92 -3.15
CA CYS A 114 -5.21 -3.00 -3.62
C CYS A 114 -5.06 -2.35 -5.01
N SER A 115 -6.03 -2.58 -5.90
CA SER A 115 -6.10 -1.91 -7.21
C SER A 115 -5.95 -0.38 -7.08
N ASP A 116 -6.73 0.23 -6.19
CA ASP A 116 -6.68 1.70 -5.99
C ASP A 116 -5.34 2.17 -5.43
N LYS A 117 -4.70 1.38 -4.56
CA LYS A 117 -3.37 1.70 -4.01
C LYS A 117 -2.28 1.60 -5.07
N LEU A 118 -2.32 0.58 -5.92
CA LEU A 118 -1.38 0.43 -7.03
C LEU A 118 -1.53 1.60 -8.01
N ALA A 119 -2.76 2.01 -8.34
CA ALA A 119 -2.99 3.17 -9.19
C ALA A 119 -2.43 4.48 -8.61
N ARG A 120 -2.55 4.67 -7.29
CA ARG A 120 -1.94 5.82 -6.61
C ARG A 120 -0.42 5.77 -6.66
N TRP A 121 0.18 4.60 -6.44
CA TRP A 121 1.64 4.43 -6.53
C TRP A 121 2.16 4.60 -7.96
N ASN A 122 1.37 4.25 -8.97
CA ASN A 122 1.72 4.43 -10.37
C ASN A 122 1.91 5.92 -10.77
N VAL A 123 1.43 6.86 -9.96
CA VAL A 123 1.65 8.30 -10.18
C VAL A 123 2.57 8.90 -9.13
N LEU A 124 2.29 8.69 -7.84
CA LEU A 124 3.06 9.33 -6.75
C LEU A 124 4.35 8.58 -6.37
N GLY A 125 4.56 7.39 -6.89
CA GLY A 125 5.60 6.48 -6.43
C GLY A 125 5.25 5.77 -5.12
N VAL A 126 6.08 4.78 -4.77
CA VAL A 126 5.87 3.87 -3.63
C VAL A 126 6.43 4.41 -2.31
N GLN A 127 7.34 5.39 -2.36
CA GLN A 127 8.12 5.90 -1.23
C GLN A 127 7.26 6.57 -0.14
N GLY A 128 6.13 7.18 -0.53
CA GLY A 128 5.30 7.97 0.37
C GLY A 128 5.94 9.31 0.81
N ALA A 129 5.13 10.15 1.46
CA ALA A 129 5.48 11.54 1.74
C ALA A 129 6.78 11.75 2.54
N LEU A 130 7.08 10.89 3.52
CA LEU A 130 8.28 11.08 4.34
C LEU A 130 9.56 10.88 3.52
N LEU A 131 9.70 9.73 2.87
CA LEU A 131 10.87 9.45 2.03
C LEU A 131 10.97 10.39 0.84
N ASP A 132 9.84 10.86 0.29
CA ASP A 132 9.84 11.80 -0.83
C ASP A 132 10.66 13.08 -0.55
N MET A 133 10.71 13.52 0.71
CA MET A 133 11.48 14.69 1.13
C MET A 133 13.00 14.51 1.03
N VAL A 134 13.49 13.28 1.10
CA VAL A 134 14.92 12.98 1.20
C VAL A 134 15.48 12.30 -0.05
N ILE A 135 14.64 11.87 -0.99
CA ILE A 135 15.07 11.23 -2.23
C ILE A 135 15.07 12.20 -3.41
N ASP A 136 15.93 11.95 -4.39
CA ASP A 136 16.08 12.80 -5.58
C ASP A 136 14.88 12.67 -6.53
N LYS A 137 14.38 11.46 -6.75
CA LYS A 137 13.26 11.14 -7.65
C LYS A 137 12.28 10.16 -6.98
N PRO A 138 10.97 10.21 -7.28
CA PRO A 138 10.01 9.20 -6.84
C PRO A 138 10.40 7.79 -7.31
N ILE A 139 10.06 6.77 -6.52
CA ILE A 139 10.40 5.37 -6.82
C ILE A 139 9.18 4.68 -7.41
N TYR A 140 9.35 4.03 -8.56
CA TYR A 140 8.28 3.35 -9.28
C TYR A 140 8.63 1.87 -9.52
N PHE A 141 7.59 1.04 -9.65
CA PHE A 141 7.76 -0.31 -10.18
C PHE A 141 7.82 -0.24 -11.70
N ILE A 142 8.84 -0.84 -12.30
CA ILE A 142 8.95 -0.92 -13.77
C ILE A 142 8.07 -2.02 -14.35
N SER A 143 7.73 -3.02 -13.53
CA SER A 143 6.80 -4.08 -13.92
C SER A 143 5.92 -4.54 -12.77
N TYR A 144 4.71 -4.97 -13.12
CA TYR A 144 3.77 -5.67 -12.24
C TYR A 144 3.57 -7.08 -12.79
N ASN A 145 3.92 -8.08 -11.98
CA ASN A 145 3.92 -9.49 -12.35
C ASN A 145 2.84 -10.21 -11.54
N PHE A 146 1.92 -10.89 -12.23
CA PHE A 146 0.80 -11.59 -11.61
C PHE A 146 0.84 -13.07 -11.97
N CYS A 147 0.79 -13.93 -10.97
CA CYS A 147 0.88 -15.37 -11.15
C CYS A 147 -0.44 -16.05 -10.80
N CYS A 148 -1.46 -15.88 -11.65
CA CYS A 148 -2.80 -16.45 -11.42
C CYS A 148 -3.61 -16.56 -12.72
N THR A 149 -4.43 -17.61 -12.81
CA THR A 149 -5.24 -17.92 -14.00
C THR A 149 -6.30 -16.85 -14.30
N GLU A 150 -6.88 -16.27 -13.24
CA GLU A 150 -7.97 -15.28 -13.29
C GLU A 150 -7.50 -13.87 -13.71
N ALA A 151 -6.19 -13.65 -13.86
CA ALA A 151 -5.68 -12.36 -14.30
C ALA A 151 -6.08 -12.05 -15.75
N ASN A 152 -6.84 -10.98 -15.91
CA ASN A 152 -7.13 -10.36 -17.20
C ASN A 152 -6.22 -9.15 -17.41
N PRO A 153 -5.36 -9.13 -18.45
CA PRO A 153 -4.45 -8.03 -18.73
C PRO A 153 -5.14 -6.67 -18.87
N GLU A 154 -6.25 -6.59 -19.63
CA GLU A 154 -6.96 -5.32 -19.83
C GLU A 154 -7.52 -4.76 -18.51
N SER A 155 -8.00 -5.63 -17.63
CA SER A 155 -8.45 -5.25 -16.29
C SER A 155 -7.32 -4.79 -15.40
N LEU A 156 -6.15 -5.43 -15.47
CA LEU A 156 -4.95 -5.00 -14.75
C LEU A 156 -4.46 -3.64 -15.24
N GLU A 157 -4.38 -3.45 -16.56
CA GLU A 157 -3.99 -2.16 -17.16
C GLU A 157 -4.98 -1.06 -16.79
N ARG A 158 -6.28 -1.33 -16.94
CA ARG A 158 -7.36 -0.44 -16.50
C ARG A 158 -7.23 -0.07 -15.04
N ALA A 159 -6.99 -1.04 -14.17
CA ALA A 159 -6.95 -0.81 -12.73
C ALA A 159 -5.67 -0.11 -12.26
N ILE A 160 -4.53 -0.29 -12.94
CA ILE A 160 -3.22 0.18 -12.46
C ILE A 160 -2.84 1.52 -13.11
N TYR A 161 -2.86 1.65 -14.44
CA TYR A 161 -2.33 2.86 -15.09
C TYR A 161 -3.31 3.55 -16.04
N ARG A 162 -4.21 2.82 -16.73
CA ARG A 162 -5.13 3.46 -17.70
C ARG A 162 -6.18 4.36 -17.05
N ARG A 163 -6.34 4.32 -15.72
CA ARG A 163 -7.13 5.30 -14.96
C ARG A 163 -6.73 6.75 -15.24
N TRP A 164 -5.48 6.93 -15.67
CA TRP A 164 -4.88 8.22 -15.96
C TRP A 164 -4.64 8.47 -17.46
N GLN A 165 -5.03 7.55 -18.34
CA GLN A 165 -4.99 7.80 -19.79
C GLN A 165 -5.99 8.89 -20.16
N GLY A 166 -5.56 9.84 -21.00
CA GLY A 166 -6.39 10.96 -21.46
C GLY A 166 -6.70 12.00 -20.39
N ARG A 167 -6.04 11.96 -19.22
CA ARG A 167 -6.16 12.99 -18.18
C ARG A 167 -4.91 13.85 -18.13
N GLU A 168 -5.09 15.15 -17.99
CA GLU A 168 -3.96 16.05 -17.77
C GLU A 168 -3.30 15.78 -16.43
N CYS A 169 -1.96 15.69 -16.42
CA CYS A 169 -1.15 15.51 -15.23
C CYS A 169 -0.11 16.61 -15.10
N ASN A 170 -0.51 17.77 -14.59
CA ASN A 170 0.38 18.92 -14.44
C ASN A 170 1.21 18.82 -13.13
N LEU A 171 1.93 17.71 -12.96
CA LEU A 171 2.78 17.44 -11.80
C LEU A 171 4.25 17.64 -12.17
N LYS A 172 4.95 18.58 -11.51
CA LYS A 172 6.36 18.89 -11.80
C LYS A 172 7.30 17.72 -11.51
N ARG A 173 7.08 17.05 -10.36
CA ARG A 173 7.97 16.02 -9.80
C ARG A 173 7.52 14.59 -10.11
N TYR A 174 6.24 14.40 -10.45
CA TYR A 174 5.62 13.10 -10.61
C TYR A 174 5.07 12.95 -12.01
N GLN A 175 5.11 11.73 -12.53
CA GLN A 175 4.49 11.43 -13.81
C GLN A 175 3.74 10.10 -13.71
N PRO A 176 2.56 9.99 -14.35
CA PRO A 176 1.88 8.71 -14.50
C PRO A 176 2.78 7.73 -15.26
N GLN A 177 3.03 6.58 -14.67
CA GLN A 177 3.87 5.55 -15.30
C GLN A 177 3.02 4.63 -16.20
N GLN A 178 3.68 4.01 -17.18
CA GLN A 178 3.11 2.91 -17.95
C GLN A 178 4.00 1.66 -17.77
N PRO A 179 3.86 0.96 -16.64
CA PRO A 179 4.71 -0.17 -16.29
C PRO A 179 4.38 -1.39 -17.17
N CYS A 180 5.35 -2.29 -17.33
CA CYS A 180 5.10 -3.58 -17.98
C CYS A 180 4.20 -4.45 -17.09
N ILE A 181 3.08 -4.95 -17.62
CA ILE A 181 2.24 -5.92 -16.92
C ILE A 181 2.51 -7.31 -17.50
N ARG A 182 2.90 -8.25 -16.64
CA ARG A 182 3.15 -9.65 -17.00
C ARG A 182 2.21 -10.56 -16.24
N VAL A 183 1.64 -11.53 -16.94
CA VAL A 183 0.76 -12.54 -16.34
C VAL A 183 1.31 -13.92 -16.66
N ASP A 184 1.61 -14.68 -15.63
CA ASP A 184 1.91 -16.10 -15.73
C ASP A 184 0.74 -16.89 -15.17
N LYS A 185 0.10 -17.71 -16.01
CA LYS A 185 -1.03 -18.55 -15.61
C LYS A 185 -0.61 -19.97 -15.21
N ASN A 186 0.65 -20.32 -15.45
CA ASN A 186 1.19 -21.67 -15.30
C ASN A 186 2.07 -21.81 -14.06
N LEU A 187 2.59 -20.70 -13.50
CA LEU A 187 3.36 -20.74 -12.27
C LEU A 187 2.49 -21.17 -11.09
N THR A 188 2.83 -22.31 -10.50
CA THR A 188 2.13 -22.88 -9.34
C THR A 188 2.89 -22.58 -8.05
N PHE A 189 2.14 -22.34 -6.97
CA PHE A 189 2.68 -22.22 -5.63
C PHE A 189 2.06 -23.32 -4.76
N GLU A 190 2.89 -24.04 -4.00
CA GLU A 190 2.44 -25.15 -3.14
C GLU A 190 1.30 -24.76 -2.21
N LEU A 191 1.37 -23.55 -1.65
CA LEU A 191 0.39 -22.99 -0.72
C LEU A 191 -0.53 -21.94 -1.38
N ALA A 192 -0.80 -22.08 -2.67
CA ALA A 192 -1.79 -21.25 -3.37
C ALA A 192 -3.19 -21.39 -2.76
N GLN A 193 -4.04 -20.37 -2.94
CA GLN A 193 -5.41 -20.41 -2.43
C GLN A 193 -6.17 -21.59 -3.05
N ARG A 194 -6.76 -22.42 -2.19
CA ARG A 194 -7.67 -23.49 -2.57
C ARG A 194 -9.07 -23.22 -2.03
N MET A 195 -10.08 -23.85 -2.64
CA MET A 195 -11.47 -23.66 -2.22
C MET A 195 -11.74 -24.21 -0.82
N ASP A 196 -11.09 -25.31 -0.45
CA ASP A 196 -11.17 -25.95 0.86
C ASP A 196 -10.39 -25.22 1.96
N TRP A 197 -9.62 -24.19 1.63
CA TRP A 197 -8.74 -23.49 2.57
C TRP A 197 -9.27 -22.11 2.95
N GLN A 198 -9.09 -21.75 4.23
CA GLN A 198 -9.40 -20.42 4.73
C GLN A 198 -8.15 -19.54 4.71
N PRO A 199 -8.25 -18.27 4.28
CA PRO A 199 -7.15 -17.33 4.40
C PRO A 199 -6.71 -17.19 5.86
N ALA A 200 -5.40 -17.20 6.09
CA ALA A 200 -4.85 -16.99 7.42
C ALA A 200 -5.22 -15.58 7.95
N PRO A 201 -5.54 -15.44 9.25
CA PRO A 201 -5.78 -14.13 9.87
C PRO A 201 -4.46 -13.38 10.15
N SER A 202 -3.32 -14.02 9.92
CA SER A 202 -1.97 -13.48 10.11
C SER A 202 -1.33 -13.04 8.79
N SER A 203 -0.27 -12.26 8.87
CA SER A 203 0.55 -11.88 7.72
C SER A 203 2.03 -11.98 8.07
N LEU A 204 2.82 -12.65 7.23
CA LEU A 204 4.28 -12.65 7.32
C LEU A 204 4.81 -11.42 6.57
N ILE A 205 5.70 -10.69 7.22
CA ILE A 205 6.44 -9.57 6.63
C ILE A 205 7.91 -9.94 6.70
N TRP A 206 8.61 -9.88 5.58
CA TRP A 206 10.05 -10.14 5.50
C TRP A 206 10.72 -9.05 4.66
N ALA A 207 11.93 -8.65 5.05
CA ALA A 207 12.79 -7.75 4.31
C ALA A 207 14.23 -8.28 4.32
N LEU A 208 14.95 -8.06 3.22
CA LEU A 208 16.37 -8.39 3.13
C LEU A 208 17.19 -7.37 3.94
N VAL A 209 17.44 -7.68 5.22
CA VAL A 209 18.23 -6.89 6.16
C VAL A 209 19.12 -7.81 7.00
N PRO A 210 20.19 -7.32 7.64
CA PRO A 210 21.00 -8.12 8.56
C PRO A 210 20.16 -8.83 9.63
N GLU A 211 20.54 -10.06 9.99
CA GLU A 211 19.82 -10.89 10.98
C GLU A 211 19.61 -10.18 12.33
N LEU A 212 20.56 -9.33 12.75
CA LEU A 212 20.45 -8.57 14.00
C LEU A 212 19.23 -7.63 14.01
N LEU A 213 18.77 -7.19 12.83
CA LEU A 213 17.60 -6.32 12.67
C LEU A 213 16.27 -7.10 12.62
N ARG A 214 16.31 -8.44 12.77
CA ARG A 214 15.15 -9.33 12.71
C ARG A 214 14.41 -9.20 11.36
N PRO A 215 14.87 -9.90 10.32
CA PRO A 215 14.41 -9.69 8.94
C PRO A 215 12.95 -10.07 8.69
N PHE A 216 12.27 -10.72 9.64
CA PHE A 216 10.84 -11.00 9.54
C PHE A 216 10.06 -10.72 10.82
N GLU A 217 8.76 -10.51 10.63
CA GLU A 217 7.77 -10.41 11.70
C GLU A 217 6.42 -10.98 11.24
N ILE A 218 5.67 -11.54 12.18
CA ILE A 218 4.30 -12.00 11.92
C ILE A 218 3.34 -10.99 12.53
N ALA A 219 2.43 -10.47 11.70
CA ALA A 219 1.37 -9.58 12.08
C ALA A 219 0.08 -10.35 12.36
N VAL A 220 -0.57 -10.05 13.49
CA VAL A 220 -1.92 -10.51 13.84
C VAL A 220 -2.73 -9.30 14.29
N ASN A 221 -3.84 -9.01 13.61
CA ASN A 221 -4.69 -7.84 13.88
C ASN A 221 -3.90 -6.51 13.92
N GLY A 222 -2.89 -6.38 13.05
CA GLY A 222 -2.05 -5.18 12.97
C GLY A 222 -1.00 -5.02 14.08
N LYS A 223 -0.80 -6.04 14.91
CA LYS A 223 0.23 -6.08 15.97
C LYS A 223 1.19 -7.25 15.77
N ARG A 224 2.38 -7.14 16.33
CA ARG A 224 3.38 -8.22 16.32
C ARG A 224 2.87 -9.44 17.09
N GLN A 225 2.98 -10.62 16.49
CA GLN A 225 2.67 -11.89 17.16
C GLN A 225 3.63 -12.17 18.31
N GLY A 226 3.15 -12.88 19.33
CA GLY A 226 3.98 -13.32 20.47
C GLY A 226 4.12 -12.28 21.59
N VAL A 227 3.47 -11.10 21.47
CA VAL A 227 3.47 -10.09 22.52
C VAL A 227 2.42 -10.40 23.57
N THR A 228 2.81 -10.32 24.85
CA THR A 228 1.90 -10.57 25.98
C THR A 228 0.80 -9.52 26.06
N LYS A 229 -0.36 -9.88 26.65
CA LYS A 229 -1.52 -8.97 26.79
C LYS A 229 -1.14 -7.63 27.43
N GLN A 230 -0.29 -7.66 28.45
CA GLN A 230 0.19 -6.46 29.16
C GLN A 230 1.00 -5.51 28.28
N ARG A 231 1.62 -6.02 27.20
CA ARG A 231 2.50 -5.24 26.32
C ARG A 231 1.86 -4.89 24.98
N LEU A 232 0.59 -5.24 24.76
CA LEU A 232 -0.13 -5.02 23.49
C LEU A 232 -0.25 -3.54 23.09
N ASN A 233 -0.12 -2.61 24.03
CA ASN A 233 -0.21 -1.16 23.79
C ASN A 233 1.15 -0.46 23.90
N THR A 234 2.24 -1.22 23.82
CA THR A 234 3.62 -0.70 23.88
C THR A 234 4.29 -0.77 22.51
N MET A 235 5.45 -0.11 22.36
CA MET A 235 6.27 -0.18 21.14
C MET A 235 6.67 -1.61 20.74
N GLN A 236 6.72 -2.55 21.71
CA GLN A 236 7.06 -3.94 21.44
C GLN A 236 6.00 -4.66 20.58
N ALA A 237 4.74 -4.23 20.67
CA ALA A 237 3.65 -4.73 19.85
C ALA A 237 3.61 -4.10 18.44
N ALA A 238 4.34 -3.01 18.22
CA ALA A 238 4.37 -2.35 16.92
C ALA A 238 5.17 -3.16 15.90
N LEU A 239 4.60 -3.26 14.70
CA LEU A 239 5.28 -3.80 13.52
C LEU A 239 6.29 -2.78 13.01
N GLU A 240 7.42 -3.23 12.45
CA GLU A 240 8.42 -2.34 11.84
C GLU A 240 7.84 -1.57 10.64
N VAL A 241 6.88 -2.17 9.93
CA VAL A 241 6.14 -1.51 8.84
C VAL A 241 4.98 -0.60 9.30
N SER A 242 4.76 -0.48 10.61
CA SER A 242 3.72 0.41 11.14
C SER A 242 4.07 1.88 10.91
N LYS A 243 3.05 2.75 10.82
CA LYS A 243 3.28 4.21 10.69
C LYS A 243 4.20 4.74 11.79
N TYR A 244 4.05 4.23 13.00
CA TYR A 244 4.84 4.65 14.15
C TYR A 244 6.31 4.29 13.97
N LYS A 245 6.65 3.02 13.68
CA LYS A 245 8.04 2.61 13.47
C LYS A 245 8.71 3.30 12.28
N LEU A 246 8.01 3.40 11.14
CA LEU A 246 8.50 4.15 9.99
C LEU A 246 8.74 5.64 10.29
N PHE A 247 7.86 6.24 11.09
CA PHE A 247 8.03 7.62 11.56
C PHE A 247 9.25 7.78 12.47
N ILE A 248 9.44 6.89 13.46
CA ILE A 248 10.60 6.92 14.34
C ILE A 248 11.90 6.78 13.53
N ASN A 249 11.95 5.80 12.61
CA ASN A 249 13.14 5.61 11.76
C ASN A 249 13.46 6.86 10.93
N PHE A 250 12.42 7.54 10.42
CA PHE A 250 12.62 8.79 9.68
C PHE A 250 13.08 9.94 10.58
N MET A 251 12.59 10.03 11.82
CA MET A 251 13.04 11.01 12.80
C MET A 251 14.48 10.76 13.25
N ASP A 252 14.90 9.50 13.31
CA ASP A 252 16.28 9.11 13.60
C ASP A 252 17.21 9.46 12.45
N LEU A 253 16.76 9.28 11.19
CA LEU A 253 17.46 9.80 10.01
C LEU A 253 17.63 11.33 10.10
N LEU A 254 16.56 12.06 10.41
CA LEU A 254 16.65 13.50 10.61
C LEU A 254 17.59 13.84 11.74
N SER A 255 17.62 13.10 12.85
CA SER A 255 18.53 13.37 13.97
C SER A 255 19.99 13.05 13.65
N GLY A 256 20.24 12.08 12.77
CA GLY A 256 21.59 11.63 12.38
C GLY A 256 22.21 12.37 11.20
N CYS A 257 21.43 13.09 10.38
CA CYS A 257 21.93 13.75 9.17
C CYS A 257 21.61 15.25 9.15
N SER A 258 22.63 16.09 9.36
CA SER A 258 22.53 17.56 9.37
C SER A 258 22.05 18.13 8.04
N GLU A 259 22.56 17.61 6.94
CA GLU A 259 22.34 18.11 5.59
C GLU A 259 20.87 17.96 5.19
N VAL A 260 20.25 16.84 5.56
CA VAL A 260 18.81 16.64 5.37
C VAL A 260 18.00 17.58 6.25
N ARG A 261 18.39 17.81 7.51
CA ARG A 261 17.69 18.76 8.39
C ARG A 261 17.75 20.19 7.86
N GLU A 262 18.93 20.63 7.45
CA GLU A 262 19.17 21.97 6.90
C GLU A 262 18.34 22.19 5.63
N LYS A 263 18.29 21.20 4.73
CA LYS A 263 17.41 21.23 3.55
C LYS A 263 15.94 21.40 3.91
N LEU A 264 15.49 20.81 5.01
CA LEU A 264 14.11 20.94 5.49
C LEU A 264 13.88 22.19 6.35
N GLY A 265 14.93 22.97 6.62
CA GLY A 265 14.85 24.15 7.49
C GLY A 265 14.53 23.79 8.94
N LEU A 266 14.93 22.61 9.41
CA LEU A 266 14.66 22.12 10.76
C LEU A 266 15.90 22.20 11.64
N LYS A 267 15.74 22.66 12.87
CA LYS A 267 16.77 22.54 13.91
C LYS A 267 16.66 21.19 14.62
N LEU A 268 17.76 20.71 15.19
CA LEU A 268 17.81 19.42 15.88
C LEU A 268 16.82 19.37 17.06
N GLU A 269 16.66 20.47 17.79
CA GLU A 269 15.77 20.56 18.95
C GLU A 269 14.30 20.49 18.57
N GLU A 270 13.95 20.90 17.34
CA GLU A 270 12.57 20.92 16.83
C GLU A 270 12.11 19.52 16.42
N VAL A 271 13.02 18.70 15.88
CA VAL A 271 12.70 17.36 15.35
C VAL A 271 11.88 16.56 16.34
N LYS A 272 12.31 16.49 17.62
CA LYS A 272 11.63 15.67 18.65
C LYS A 272 10.19 16.08 18.97
N TYR A 273 9.76 17.29 18.60
CA TYR A 273 8.41 17.79 18.88
C TYR A 273 7.44 17.64 17.71
N LEU A 274 7.93 17.29 16.53
CA LEU A 274 7.08 17.11 15.34
C LEU A 274 6.18 15.89 15.50
N SER A 275 4.90 16.06 15.16
CA SER A 275 3.95 14.97 14.97
C SER A 275 4.14 14.31 13.60
N TYR A 276 3.61 13.10 13.45
CA TYR A 276 3.60 12.40 12.16
C TYR A 276 2.84 13.17 11.08
N SER A 277 1.77 13.89 11.44
CA SER A 277 1.02 14.71 10.49
C SER A 277 1.80 15.96 10.04
N GLU A 278 2.42 16.67 10.98
CA GLU A 278 3.26 17.85 10.74
C GLU A 278 4.42 17.48 9.81
N LEU A 279 5.12 16.38 10.11
CA LEU A 279 6.25 15.95 9.32
C LEU A 279 5.86 15.53 7.90
N LYS A 280 4.69 14.89 7.73
CA LYS A 280 4.17 14.59 6.38
C LYS A 280 3.80 15.85 5.60
N ALA A 281 3.35 16.90 6.27
CA ALA A 281 2.96 18.16 5.63
C ALA A 281 4.16 18.90 5.05
N LEU A 282 5.38 18.66 5.56
CA LEU A 282 6.61 19.24 5.02
C LEU A 282 6.91 18.79 3.58
N SER A 283 6.42 17.62 3.16
CA SER A 283 6.54 17.12 1.78
C SER A 283 5.54 17.82 0.84
N LYS A 284 5.76 19.11 0.58
CA LYS A 284 4.82 19.99 -0.13
C LYS A 284 4.46 19.47 -1.52
N ASP A 285 5.44 19.08 -2.31
CA ASP A 285 5.23 18.56 -3.67
C ASP A 285 4.35 17.30 -3.66
N TYR A 286 4.62 16.36 -2.75
CA TYR A 286 3.82 15.15 -2.58
C TYR A 286 2.39 15.46 -2.16
N GLN A 287 2.19 16.40 -1.23
CA GLN A 287 0.84 16.77 -0.77
C GLN A 287 0.04 17.45 -1.88
N LEU A 288 0.64 18.39 -2.61
CA LEU A 288 0.02 19.07 -3.75
C LEU A 288 -0.36 18.07 -4.84
N ALA A 289 0.57 17.19 -5.20
CA ALA A 289 0.31 16.14 -6.17
C ALA A 289 -0.83 15.23 -5.74
N TRP A 290 -0.84 14.81 -4.47
CA TRP A 290 -1.91 13.96 -3.95
C TRP A 290 -3.26 14.67 -3.90
N GLN A 291 -3.30 15.97 -3.60
CA GLN A 291 -4.52 16.77 -3.65
C GLN A 291 -5.07 16.86 -5.07
N GLN A 292 -4.23 17.09 -6.08
CA GLN A 292 -4.64 17.10 -7.48
C GLN A 292 -5.19 15.74 -7.93
N LEU A 293 -4.49 14.64 -7.60
CA LEU A 293 -4.99 13.30 -7.96
C LEU A 293 -6.35 12.99 -7.32
N LYS A 294 -6.58 13.47 -6.10
CA LYS A 294 -7.89 13.39 -5.43
C LYS A 294 -8.95 14.22 -6.13
N SER A 295 -8.66 15.45 -6.55
CA SER A 295 -9.64 16.31 -7.22
C SER A 295 -10.02 15.77 -8.60
N GLU A 296 -9.11 15.09 -9.29
CA GLU A 296 -9.36 14.59 -10.66
C GLU A 296 -10.03 13.22 -10.71
N TYR A 297 -9.50 12.24 -9.97
CA TYR A 297 -9.95 10.84 -10.04
C TYR A 297 -10.26 10.26 -8.67
N PHE A 298 -9.38 10.47 -7.68
CA PHE A 298 -9.49 9.83 -6.38
C PHE A 298 -10.45 10.54 -5.41
N LYS A 299 -11.55 11.13 -5.91
CA LYS A 299 -12.49 11.99 -5.16
C LYS A 299 -13.10 11.30 -3.95
N LEU A 300 -13.37 9.99 -4.07
CA LEU A 300 -13.97 9.16 -3.01
C LEU A 300 -12.92 8.43 -2.16
N TRP A 301 -11.64 8.79 -2.28
CA TRP A 301 -10.59 8.17 -1.47
C TRP A 301 -10.80 8.45 0.02
N THR A 302 -10.85 7.38 0.81
CA THR A 302 -11.12 7.49 2.26
C THR A 302 -10.09 8.34 3.00
N THR A 303 -10.58 9.23 3.86
CA THR A 303 -9.76 10.03 4.76
C THR A 303 -9.68 9.34 6.12
N LYS A 304 -8.48 9.29 6.71
CA LYS A 304 -8.30 8.79 8.08
C LYS A 304 -8.64 9.92 9.07
N PRO A 305 -9.24 9.61 10.23
CA PRO A 305 -9.38 10.56 11.33
C PRO A 305 -8.03 11.21 11.66
N LYS A 306 -8.04 12.51 11.98
CA LYS A 306 -6.82 13.29 12.19
C LYS A 306 -6.04 12.75 13.39
N GLU A 307 -6.75 12.32 14.42
CA GLU A 307 -6.25 11.77 15.68
C GLU A 307 -5.34 10.55 15.45
N LEU A 308 -5.56 9.79 14.37
CA LEU A 308 -4.70 8.65 14.00
C LEU A 308 -3.39 9.05 13.31
N LEU A 309 -3.17 10.34 13.11
CA LEU A 309 -1.97 10.94 12.52
C LEU A 309 -1.29 11.92 13.50
N GLU A 310 -1.99 12.38 14.53
CA GLU A 310 -1.46 13.27 15.58
C GLU A 310 -0.74 12.49 16.69
N PHE A 311 0.35 11.80 16.35
CA PHE A 311 1.24 11.16 17.32
C PHE A 311 2.68 11.63 17.15
N ARG A 312 3.44 11.63 18.25
CA ARG A 312 4.83 12.10 18.35
C ARG A 312 5.75 10.98 18.83
N LYS A 313 7.07 11.19 18.70
CA LYS A 313 8.07 10.28 19.28
C LYS A 313 7.98 10.42 20.81
N GLN A 314 7.63 9.33 21.48
CA GLN A 314 7.57 9.34 22.95
C GLN A 314 9.00 9.30 23.51
N PRO A 315 9.30 10.06 24.58
CA PRO A 315 10.54 9.92 25.32
C PRO A 315 10.72 8.50 25.81
N VAL A 316 11.96 8.00 25.82
CA VAL A 316 12.29 6.62 26.24
C VAL A 316 11.81 6.31 27.66
N ASN A 317 11.62 7.34 28.51
CA ASN A 317 11.30 7.20 29.93
C ASN A 317 9.79 7.24 30.27
N ASP A 318 8.89 7.57 29.32
CA ASP A 318 7.47 7.79 29.65
C ASP A 318 6.62 6.51 29.67
N PHE A 319 7.18 5.35 29.33
CA PHE A 319 6.45 4.07 29.36
C PHE A 319 6.31 3.45 30.75
N GLU A 320 6.99 3.99 31.77
CA GLU A 320 6.80 3.54 33.15
C GLU A 320 5.59 4.20 33.83
N LEU A 321 5.12 5.35 33.34
CA LEU A 321 4.01 6.09 33.98
C LEU A 321 2.61 5.66 33.56
N SER A 322 2.44 4.91 32.46
CA SER A 322 1.10 4.42 32.06
C SER A 322 0.65 3.15 32.79
N LYS A 323 1.35 2.74 33.86
CA LYS A 323 0.95 1.62 34.73
C LYS A 323 0.10 2.03 35.93
N ASN A 324 -0.11 3.32 36.16
CA ASN A 324 -0.85 3.84 37.31
C ASN A 324 -2.02 4.76 36.92
N THR A 325 -2.85 4.38 35.96
CA THR A 325 -4.24 4.90 35.83
C THR A 325 -5.18 3.84 35.31
#